data_AF-A0A8T6UY33-F1
#
_entry.id   AF-A0A8T6UY33-F1
#
_cell.length_a   1.000
_cell.length_b   1.000
_cell.length_c   1.000
_cell.angle_alpha   90.00
_cell.angle_beta   90.00
_cell.angle_gamma   90.00
#
_symmetry.space_group_name_H-M   'P 1'
#
loop_
_entity.id
_entity.type
_entity.pdbx_description
1 polymer ?
#
loop_
_entity_poly.entity_id
_entity_poly.type
_entity_poly.pdbx_seq_one_letter_code
_entity_poly.pdbx_strand_id
1 'polypeptide(L)' 'MPPLYDLLEAIGDVFKELDARDNAIITFLYKYPRVTTKTVAEHLSMDEHDVARRIDKIRQLGLVKSDP' A
#
# COMPACT_ATOMS: atom_id res chain seq x y z
N MET A 1 -21.09 8.18 17.67
CA MET A 1 -19.68 7.83 17.44
C MET A 1 -19.62 6.33 17.27
N PRO A 2 -19.10 5.79 16.16
CA PRO A 2 -18.91 4.35 16.03
C PRO A 2 -17.91 3.85 17.09
N PRO A 3 -18.15 2.70 17.75
CA PRO A 3 -17.23 2.10 18.70
C PRO A 3 -15.90 1.70 18.04
N LEU A 4 -14.82 1.67 18.84
CA LEU A 4 -13.47 1.29 18.38
C LEU A 4 -13.41 -0.11 17.75
N TYR A 5 -14.35 -0.98 18.10
CA TYR A 5 -14.49 -2.31 17.51
C TYR A 5 -14.81 -2.23 16.01
N ASP A 6 -15.78 -1.38 15.63
CA ASP A 6 -16.16 -1.18 14.23
C ASP A 6 -15.02 -0.58 13.40
N LEU A 7 -14.16 0.24 14.04
CA LEU A 7 -12.95 0.77 13.42
C LEU A 7 -11.92 -0.34 13.17
N LEU A 8 -11.73 -1.27 14.11
CA LEU A 8 -10.82 -2.40 13.95
C LEU A 8 -11.31 -3.39 12.87
N GLU A 9 -12.62 -3.62 12.79
CA GLU A 9 -13.22 -4.46 11.75
C GLU A 9 -13.00 -3.86 10.35
N ALA A 10 -13.28 -2.55 10.20
CA ALA A 10 -13.05 -1.83 8.94
C ALA A 10 -11.57 -1.85 8.52
N ILE A 11 -10.63 -1.68 9.47
CA ILE A 11 -9.19 -1.81 9.21
C ILE A 11 -8.84 -3.24 8.81
N GLY A 12 -9.38 -4.23 9.51
CA GLY A 12 -9.17 -5.64 9.22
C GLY A 12 -9.63 -6.04 7.82
N ASP A 13 -10.77 -5.51 7.36
CA ASP A 13 -11.29 -5.77 6.02
C ASP A 13 -10.37 -5.21 4.92
N VAL A 14 -9.84 -4.00 5.11
CA VAL A 14 -8.83 -3.43 4.20
C VAL A 14 -7.58 -4.31 4.15
N PHE A 15 -7.10 -4.83 5.28
CA PHE A 15 -5.94 -5.71 5.31
C PHE A 15 -6.19 -7.09 4.66
N LYS A 16 -7.43 -7.60 4.67
CA LYS A 16 -7.78 -8.85 3.98
C LYS A 16 -7.67 -8.73 2.45
N GLU A 17 -7.83 -7.53 1.91
CA GLU A 17 -7.69 -7.27 0.48
C GLU A 17 -6.23 -7.19 0.01
N LEU A 18 -5.27 -7.08 0.92
CA LEU A 18 -3.84 -6.92 0.62
C LEU A 18 -3.11 -8.27 0.66
N ASP A 19 -2.31 -8.54 -0.37
CA ASP A 19 -1.42 -9.70 -0.37
C ASP A 19 -0.02 -9.36 0.21
N ALA A 20 0.86 -10.37 0.29
CA ALA A 20 2.22 -10.19 0.81
C ALA A 20 3.06 -9.16 0.02
N ARG A 21 2.81 -9.01 -1.28
CA ARG A 21 3.53 -8.05 -2.13
C ARG A 21 3.02 -6.63 -1.89
N ASP A 22 1.71 -6.46 -1.73
CA ASP A 22 1.12 -5.16 -1.36
C ASP A 22 1.69 -4.68 -0.02
N ASN A 23 1.76 -5.58 0.97
CA ASN A 23 2.35 -5.29 2.28
C ASN A 23 3.84 -4.93 2.20
N ALA A 24 4.61 -5.59 1.33
CA ALA A 24 6.02 -5.25 1.11
C ALA A 24 6.18 -3.84 0.51
N ILE A 25 5.33 -3.47 -0.46
CA ILE A 25 5.30 -2.14 -1.06
C ILE A 25 4.94 -1.08 0.00
N ILE A 26 3.87 -1.29 0.78
CA ILE A 26 3.48 -0.37 1.87
C ILE A 26 4.61 -0.19 2.87
N THR A 27 5.23 -1.30 3.31
CA THR A 27 6.34 -1.28 4.27
C THR A 27 7.54 -0.51 3.71
N PHE A 28 7.85 -0.66 2.42
CA PHE A 28 8.93 0.05 1.77
C PHE A 28 8.65 1.55 1.66
N LEU A 29 7.44 1.93 1.21
CA LEU A 29 7.01 3.33 1.12
C LEU A 29 6.98 4.02 2.49
N TYR A 30 6.61 3.30 3.55
CA TYR A 30 6.65 3.82 4.92
C TYR A 30 8.08 4.14 5.37
N LYS A 31 9.06 3.30 5.03
CA LYS A 31 10.48 3.54 5.33
C LYS A 31 11.10 4.62 4.45
N TYR A 32 10.68 4.70 3.19
CA TYR A 32 11.24 5.60 2.18
C TYR A 32 10.11 6.36 1.47
N PRO A 33 9.55 7.42 2.10
CA PRO A 33 8.34 8.09 1.60
C PRO A 33 8.55 8.94 0.34
N ARG A 34 9.79 9.17 -0.09
CA ARG A 34 10.15 9.98 -1.27
C ARG A 34 10.92 9.14 -2.28
N VAL A 35 10.25 8.14 -2.86
CA VAL A 35 10.83 7.21 -3.84
C VAL A 35 9.96 7.13 -5.08
N THR A 36 10.58 6.72 -6.19
CA THR A 36 9.86 6.47 -7.45
C THR A 36 9.37 5.03 -7.51
N THR A 37 8.34 4.77 -8.32
CA THR A 37 7.85 3.41 -8.62
C THR A 37 8.98 2.49 -9.07
N LYS A 38 9.88 2.98 -9.93
CA LYS A 38 11.07 2.27 -10.38
C LYS A 38 11.97 1.83 -9.24
N THR A 39 12.25 2.72 -8.28
CA THR A 39 13.07 2.39 -7.10
C THR A 39 12.44 1.28 -6.25
N VAL A 40 11.11 1.30 -6.09
CA VAL A 40 10.38 0.25 -5.38
C VAL A 40 10.51 -1.09 -6.13
N ALA A 41 10.32 -1.07 -7.45
CA ALA A 41 10.41 -2.25 -8.31
C ALA A 41 11.81 -2.88 -8.27
N GLU A 42 12.87 -2.07 -8.39
CA GLU A 42 14.26 -2.52 -8.28
C GLU A 42 14.54 -3.12 -6.90
N HIS A 43 14.11 -2.46 -5.82
CA HIS A 43 14.38 -2.93 -4.45
C HIS A 43 13.65 -4.24 -4.12
N LEU A 44 12.40 -4.38 -4.56
CA LEU A 44 11.60 -5.57 -4.30
C LEU A 44 11.80 -6.67 -5.34
N SER A 45 12.68 -6.47 -6.34
CA SER A 45 12.88 -7.39 -7.46
C SER A 45 11.55 -7.73 -8.16
N MET A 46 10.73 -6.71 -8.40
CA MET A 46 9.40 -6.80 -9.01
C MET A 46 9.36 -6.11 -10.37
N ASP A 47 8.36 -6.47 -11.17
CA ASP A 47 8.05 -5.74 -12.41
C ASP A 47 7.48 -4.34 -12.09
N GLU A 48 7.99 -3.30 -12.77
CA GLU A 48 7.60 -1.91 -12.49
C GLU A 48 6.11 -1.66 -12.80
N HIS A 49 5.53 -2.31 -13.81
CA HIS A 49 4.11 -2.19 -14.12
C HIS A 49 3.23 -2.90 -13.08
N ASP A 50 3.65 -4.05 -12.54
CA ASP A 50 2.98 -4.70 -11.41
C ASP A 50 3.02 -3.82 -10.16
N VAL A 51 4.18 -3.22 -9.85
CA VAL A 51 4.31 -2.29 -8.72
C VAL A 51 3.42 -1.06 -8.91
N ALA A 52 3.38 -0.46 -10.09
CA ALA A 52 2.50 0.68 -10.38
C ALA A 52 1.02 0.34 -10.15
N ARG A 53 0.57 -0.82 -10.64
CA ARG A 53 -0.81 -1.29 -10.47
C ARG A 53 -1.14 -1.51 -8.99
N ARG A 54 -0.21 -2.08 -8.23
CA ARG A 54 -0.37 -2.33 -6.79
C ARG A 54 -0.39 -1.04 -5.99
N ILE A 55 0.46 -0.07 -6.31
CA ILE A 55 0.42 1.27 -5.70
C ILE A 55 -0.94 1.93 -5.95
N ASP A 56 -1.49 1.82 -7.17
CA ASP A 56 -2.82 2.37 -7.46
C ASP A 56 -3.93 1.68 -6.63
N LYS A 57 -3.88 0.34 -6.51
CA LYS A 57 -4.78 -0.41 -5.61
C LYS A 57 -4.67 0.08 -4.16
N ILE A 58 -3.46 0.19 -3.63
CA ILE A 58 -3.21 0.66 -2.24
C ILE A 58 -3.71 2.09 -2.05
N ARG A 59 -3.59 2.95 -3.06
CA ARG A 59 -4.11 4.32 -3.07
C ARG A 59 -5.64 4.34 -3.03
N GLN A 60 -6.30 3.48 -3.81
CA GLN A 60 -7.77 3.36 -3.80
C GLN A 60 -8.31 2.92 -2.43
N LEU A 61 -7.53 2.14 -1.69
CA LEU A 61 -7.83 1.75 -0.30
C LEU A 61 -7.56 2.88 0.73
N GLY A 62 -7.08 4.05 0.29
CA GLY A 62 -6.82 5.20 1.15
C GLY A 62 -5.57 5.08 2.02
N LEU A 63 -4.73 4.06 1.80
CA LEU A 63 -3.55 3.77 2.62
C LEU A 63 -2.33 4.60 2.24
N VAL A 64 -2.25 5.06 0.99
CA VAL A 64 -1.16 5.89 0.48
C VAL A 64 -1.74 7.13 -0.19
N LYS A 65 -1.12 8.29 0.07
CA LYS A 65 -1.40 9.55 -0.61
C LYS A 65 -0.19 9.90 -1.49
N SER A 66 -0.45 10.33 -2.71
CA SER A 66 0.54 10.96 -3.59
C SER A 66 0.20 12.45 -3.68
N ASP A 67 1.20 13.32 -3.57
CA ASP A 67 1.01 14.74 -3.91
C ASP A 67 0.51 14.86 -5.36
N PRO A 68 -0.39 15.82 -5.66
CA PRO A 68 -0.89 16.06 -7.02
C PRO A 68 0.21 16.40 -8.02
#